data_AF-A0A7X7S2R1-F1
#
_entry.id   AF-A0A7X7S2R1-F1
#
_cell.length_a   1.000
_cell.length_b   1.000
_cell.length_c   1.000
_cell.angle_alpha   90.00
_cell.angle_beta   90.00
_cell.angle_gamma   90.00
#
_symmetry.space_group_name_H-M   'P 1'
#
loop_
_entity.id
_entity.type
_entity.pdbx_description
1 polymer ?
#
loop_
_entity_poly.entity_id
_entity_poly.type
_entity_poly.pdbx_seq_one_letter_code
_entity_poly.pdbx_strand_id
1 'polypeptide(L)'
;MNLSGILILIALVFGAYAALILLRKKRLSDLLQKLAKYDRDFKVAIIDFHNLFQNNWYISDWQYQSWKTKYEYLAKIANPDILKLKTDNPIKKSAVSFTRAWTNGRKLFIDDFNEKFILRESPRIKQLLDDYKIPCNTDQIQAIASDENNTLLVAGAGTGKTTTILGKIIYLIKRAKIAPQEILVLSFTGNAVEELKERIAEKFSGDKIEILTFHSFG
;
A
#
# COMPACT_ATOMS: atom_id res chain seq x y z
N MET A 1 -9.78 16.66 63.83
CA MET A 1 -9.06 17.36 62.75
C MET A 1 -9.54 18.80 62.75
N ASN A 2 -8.67 19.78 63.00
CA ASN A 2 -9.10 21.18 63.18
C ASN A 2 -9.44 21.82 61.83
N LEU A 3 -10.38 22.77 61.82
CA LEU A 3 -10.87 23.46 60.60
C LEU A 3 -9.72 24.03 59.75
N SER A 4 -8.67 24.52 60.40
CA SER A 4 -7.42 24.99 59.78
C SER A 4 -6.69 23.89 59.00
N GLY A 5 -6.62 22.66 59.53
CA GLY A 5 -6.00 21.52 58.85
C GLY A 5 -6.79 21.06 57.61
N ILE A 6 -8.12 21.12 57.66
CA ILE A 6 -8.99 20.83 56.51
C ILE A 6 -8.78 21.88 55.40
N LEU A 7 -8.72 23.16 55.75
CA LEU A 7 -8.49 24.26 54.80
C LEU A 7 -7.12 24.16 54.11
N ILE A 8 -6.07 23.80 54.85
CA ILE A 8 -4.72 23.59 54.28
C ILE A 8 -4.73 22.42 53.29
N LEU A 9 -5.37 21.30 53.64
CA LEU A 9 -5.47 20.14 52.75
C LEU A 9 -6.22 20.49 51.45
N ILE A 10 -7.34 21.20 51.55
CA ILE A 10 -8.11 21.68 50.39
C ILE A 10 -7.24 22.58 49.51
N ALA A 11 -6.54 23.55 50.09
CA ALA A 11 -5.65 24.45 49.35
C ALA A 11 -4.52 23.70 48.62
N LEU A 12 -3.92 22.69 49.26
CA LEU A 12 -2.89 21.85 48.64
C LEU A 12 -3.44 21.02 47.47
N VAL A 13 -4.63 20.43 47.61
CA VAL A 13 -5.29 19.69 46.54
C VAL A 13 -5.63 20.60 45.36
N PHE A 14 -6.20 21.78 45.62
CA PHE A 14 -6.48 22.76 44.57
C PHE A 14 -5.20 23.28 43.89
N GLY A 15 -4.15 23.56 44.67
CA GLY A 15 -2.85 23.97 44.14
C GLY A 15 -2.21 22.91 43.24
N ALA A 16 -2.22 21.65 43.67
CA ALA A 16 -1.74 20.52 42.87
C ALA A 16 -2.56 20.33 41.59
N TYR A 17 -3.89 20.44 41.67
CA TYR A 17 -4.78 20.36 40.52
C TYR A 17 -4.54 21.50 39.51
N ALA A 18 -4.41 22.74 39.98
CA ALA A 18 -4.09 23.89 39.13
C ALA A 18 -2.72 23.75 38.46
N ALA A 19 -1.70 23.29 39.20
CA ALA A 19 -0.38 23.01 38.64
C ALA A 19 -0.43 21.95 37.53
N LEU A 20 -1.20 20.87 37.73
CA LEU A 20 -1.42 19.85 36.69
C LEU A 20 -2.07 20.43 35.42
N ILE A 21 -3.06 21.31 35.56
CA ILE A 21 -3.70 21.99 34.42
C ILE A 21 -2.68 22.86 33.66
N LEU A 22 -1.86 23.64 34.37
CA LEU A 22 -0.85 24.50 33.76
C LEU A 22 0.21 23.68 33.02
N LEU A 23 0.70 22.59 33.64
CA LEU A 23 1.64 21.67 32.99
C LEU A 23 1.06 21.05 31.72
N ARG A 24 -0.21 20.64 31.75
CA ARG A 24 -0.91 20.12 30.56
C ARG A 24 -1.02 21.18 29.45
N LYS A 25 -1.39 22.42 29.79
CA LYS A 25 -1.46 23.52 28.82
C LYS A 25 -0.10 23.83 28.20
N LYS A 26 0.96 23.87 29.00
CA LYS A 26 2.34 24.08 28.51
C LYS A 26 2.78 22.98 27.54
N ARG A 27 2.63 21.71 27.93
CA ARG A 27 2.95 20.57 27.06
C ARG A 27 2.18 20.59 25.75
N LEU A 28 0.89 20.95 25.79
CA LEU A 28 0.06 21.08 24.59
C LEU A 28 0.60 22.19 23.67
N SER A 29 0.94 23.35 24.23
CA SER A 29 1.52 24.47 23.49
C SER A 29 2.85 24.08 22.83
N ASP A 30 3.76 23.47 23.58
CA ASP A 30 5.08 23.04 23.09
C ASP A 30 4.93 22.03 21.95
N LEU A 31 3.99 21.09 22.08
CA LEU A 31 3.70 20.11 21.04
C LEU A 31 3.10 20.74 19.79
N LEU A 32 2.12 21.65 19.94
CA LEU A 32 1.51 22.35 18.80
C LEU A 32 2.55 23.21 18.07
N GLN A 33 3.46 23.87 18.80
CA GLN A 33 4.55 24.64 18.21
C GLN A 33 5.53 23.74 17.45
N LYS A 34 5.88 22.57 18.01
CA LYS A 34 6.71 21.57 17.32
C LYS A 34 6.05 21.09 16.02
N LEU A 35 4.74 20.83 16.04
CA LEU A 35 3.98 20.39 14.87
C LEU A 35 3.82 21.52 13.84
N ALA A 36 3.65 22.76 14.27
CA ALA A 36 3.48 23.92 13.39
C ALA A 36 4.64 24.08 12.41
N LYS A 37 5.87 23.76 12.86
CA LYS A 37 7.08 23.76 12.02
C LYS A 37 6.96 22.84 10.79
N TYR A 38 6.12 21.80 10.87
CA TYR A 38 5.96 20.77 9.83
C TYR A 38 4.55 20.74 9.22
N ASP A 39 3.70 21.76 9.45
CA ASP A 39 2.32 21.76 8.95
C ASP A 39 2.25 21.64 7.41
N ARG A 40 3.15 22.33 6.70
CA ARG A 40 3.27 22.21 5.25
C ARG A 40 3.62 20.78 4.84
N ASP A 41 4.57 20.17 5.52
CA ASP A 41 5.07 18.83 5.22
C ASP A 41 3.98 17.77 5.44
N PHE A 42 3.19 17.88 6.52
CA PHE A 42 2.03 17.02 6.75
C PHE A 42 1.00 17.14 5.63
N LYS A 43 0.71 18.36 5.16
CA LYS A 43 -0.21 18.59 4.05
C LYS A 43 0.31 17.98 2.74
N VAL A 44 1.59 18.19 2.43
CA VAL A 44 2.24 17.62 1.24
C VAL A 44 2.25 16.09 1.32
N ALA A 45 2.55 15.51 2.48
CA ALA A 45 2.51 14.06 2.67
C ALA A 45 1.12 13.47 2.40
N ILE A 46 0.05 14.15 2.83
CA ILE A 46 -1.33 13.73 2.54
C ILE A 46 -1.69 13.88 1.07
N ILE A 47 -1.26 14.96 0.42
CA ILE A 47 -1.46 15.14 -1.03
C ILE A 47 -0.77 14.01 -1.78
N ASP A 48 0.50 13.73 -1.47
CA ASP A 48 1.25 12.63 -2.09
C ASP A 48 0.63 11.26 -1.83
N PHE A 49 0.08 11.03 -0.63
CA PHE A 49 -0.67 9.81 -0.34
C PHE A 49 -1.90 9.68 -1.25
N HIS A 50 -2.67 10.75 -1.41
CA HIS A 50 -3.84 10.76 -2.31
C HIS A 50 -3.44 10.63 -3.79
N ASN A 51 -2.26 11.12 -4.18
CA ASN A 51 -1.75 10.96 -5.55
C ASN A 51 -1.56 9.49 -5.94
N LEU A 52 -1.34 8.58 -4.97
CA LEU A 52 -1.29 7.13 -5.22
C LEU A 52 -2.57 6.61 -5.90
N PHE A 53 -3.71 7.25 -5.68
CA PHE A 53 -5.02 6.81 -6.16
C PHE A 53 -5.41 7.42 -7.51
N GLN A 54 -4.69 8.44 -8.00
CA GLN A 54 -5.10 9.24 -9.17
C GLN A 54 -5.12 8.46 -10.49
N ASN A 55 -4.17 7.53 -10.67
CA ASN A 55 -4.07 6.76 -11.91
C ASN A 55 -5.15 5.68 -12.05
N ASN A 56 -5.98 5.51 -11.01
CA ASN A 56 -7.03 4.49 -10.97
C ASN A 56 -6.49 3.07 -11.29
N TRP A 57 -5.22 2.83 -10.96
CA TRP A 57 -4.50 1.57 -11.19
C TRP A 57 -4.15 0.92 -9.86
N TYR A 58 -3.91 -0.38 -9.83
CA TYR A 58 -3.51 -1.11 -8.62
C TYR A 58 -2.34 -0.39 -7.91
N ILE A 59 -2.45 -0.22 -6.59
CA ILE A 59 -1.43 0.38 -5.74
C ILE A 59 -0.62 -0.74 -5.09
N SER A 60 0.62 -0.87 -5.51
CA SER A 60 1.55 -1.84 -4.94
C SER A 60 2.05 -1.45 -3.54
N ASP A 61 2.49 -2.44 -2.77
CA ASP A 61 3.12 -2.23 -1.47
C ASP A 61 4.36 -1.35 -1.61
N TRP A 62 5.16 -1.51 -2.67
CA TRP A 62 6.33 -0.65 -2.86
C TRP A 62 5.97 0.83 -3.01
N GLN A 63 4.87 1.18 -3.70
CA GLN A 63 4.42 2.57 -3.79
C GLN A 63 4.07 3.13 -2.41
N TYR A 64 3.38 2.34 -1.58
CA TYR A 64 3.03 2.72 -0.23
C TYR A 64 4.27 2.82 0.68
N GLN A 65 5.19 1.85 0.62
CA GLN A 65 6.44 1.89 1.39
C GLN A 65 7.33 3.04 0.93
N SER A 66 7.38 3.37 -0.36
CA SER A 66 8.14 4.51 -0.89
C SER A 66 7.61 5.83 -0.32
N TRP A 67 6.28 5.97 -0.26
CA TRP A 67 5.65 7.10 0.44
C TRP A 67 6.01 7.12 1.93
N LYS A 68 5.98 5.97 2.62
CA LYS A 68 6.38 5.90 4.04
C LYS A 68 7.85 6.27 4.24
N THR A 69 8.77 5.71 3.46
CA THR A 69 10.20 6.04 3.56
C THR A 69 10.43 7.54 3.34
N LYS A 70 9.75 8.16 2.36
CA LYS A 70 9.84 9.60 2.10
C LYS A 70 9.43 10.46 3.30
N TYR A 71 8.43 10.03 4.08
CA TYR A 71 7.83 10.81 5.17
C TYR A 71 8.09 10.25 6.59
N GLU A 72 9.06 9.36 6.74
CA GLU A 72 9.38 8.72 8.02
C GLU A 72 9.71 9.73 9.14
N TYR A 73 10.36 10.84 8.79
CA TYR A 73 10.67 11.90 9.74
C TYR A 73 9.41 12.52 10.36
N LEU A 74 8.32 12.66 9.59
CA LEU A 74 7.03 13.15 10.11
C LEU A 74 6.40 12.15 11.07
N ALA A 75 6.57 10.85 10.85
CA ALA A 75 6.08 9.83 11.77
C ALA A 75 6.81 9.87 13.12
N LYS A 76 8.12 10.16 13.11
CA LYS A 76 8.92 10.37 14.35
C LYS A 76 8.47 11.61 15.11
N ILE A 77 7.96 12.63 14.41
CA ILE A 77 7.45 13.88 15.00
C ILE A 77 6.02 13.72 15.49
N ALA A 78 5.17 13.07 14.70
CA ALA A 78 3.78 12.76 14.98
C ALA A 78 3.71 11.65 16.04
N ASN A 79 4.04 12.01 17.28
CA ASN A 79 3.86 11.15 18.45
C ASN A 79 2.41 10.61 18.47
N PRO A 80 2.17 9.30 18.72
CA PRO A 80 0.83 8.74 18.94
C PRO A 80 -0.05 9.54 19.92
N ASP A 81 0.55 10.23 20.88
CA ASP A 81 -0.17 11.11 21.81
C ASP A 81 -0.90 12.28 21.13
N ILE A 82 -0.56 12.63 19.89
CA ILE A 82 -1.28 13.64 19.10
C ILE A 82 -2.77 13.29 18.95
N LEU A 83 -3.08 11.99 18.89
CA LEU A 83 -4.44 11.46 18.82
C LEU A 83 -5.24 11.76 20.11
N LYS A 84 -4.55 11.92 21.25
CA LYS A 84 -5.15 12.18 22.55
C LYS A 84 -5.45 13.66 22.79
N LEU A 85 -4.93 14.57 21.96
CA LEU A 85 -5.12 16.01 22.14
C LEU A 85 -6.59 16.37 21.87
N LYS A 86 -7.26 17.02 22.83
CA LYS A 86 -8.63 17.53 22.66
C LYS A 86 -8.60 18.99 22.22
N THR A 87 -8.37 19.21 20.92
CA THR A 87 -8.35 20.54 20.28
C THR A 87 -8.73 20.42 18.81
N ASP A 88 -9.34 21.49 18.27
CA ASP A 88 -9.72 21.65 16.86
C ASP A 88 -8.66 22.39 16.03
N ASN A 89 -7.44 22.53 16.57
CA ASN A 89 -6.36 23.20 15.88
C ASN A 89 -6.11 22.58 14.48
N PRO A 90 -6.09 23.38 13.39
CA PRO A 90 -5.88 22.88 12.03
C PRO A 90 -4.60 22.05 11.84
N ILE A 91 -3.52 22.42 12.53
CA ILE A 91 -2.23 21.71 12.45
C ILE A 91 -2.37 20.28 12.99
N LYS A 92 -3.13 20.12 14.08
CA LYS A 92 -3.46 18.79 14.61
C LYS A 92 -4.25 17.99 13.59
N LYS A 93 -5.21 18.61 12.87
CA LYS A 93 -5.98 17.91 11.83
C LYS A 93 -5.07 17.35 10.73
N SER A 94 -4.14 18.16 10.20
CA SER A 94 -3.14 17.72 9.21
C SER A 94 -2.32 16.54 9.73
N ALA A 95 -1.79 16.66 10.95
CA ALA A 95 -0.94 15.63 11.54
C ALA A 95 -1.70 14.35 11.89
N VAL A 96 -2.95 14.43 12.36
CA VAL A 96 -3.81 13.26 12.62
C VAL A 96 -4.17 12.55 11.31
N SER A 97 -4.52 13.29 10.26
CA SER A 97 -4.75 12.72 8.93
C SER A 97 -3.51 11.96 8.46
N PHE A 98 -2.33 12.58 8.58
CA PHE A 98 -1.06 11.92 8.25
C PHE A 98 -0.85 10.65 9.09
N THR A 99 -1.00 10.72 10.41
CA THR A 99 -0.84 9.56 11.30
C THR A 99 -1.78 8.42 10.89
N ARG A 100 -3.02 8.72 10.50
CA ARG A 100 -3.97 7.70 10.02
C ARG A 100 -3.50 7.05 8.71
N ALA A 101 -3.07 7.85 7.73
CA ALA A 101 -2.48 7.35 6.48
C ALA A 101 -1.19 6.54 6.74
N TRP A 102 -0.35 6.98 7.67
CA TRP A 102 0.90 6.30 8.03
C TRP A 102 0.70 4.93 8.69
N THR A 103 -0.17 4.89 9.69
CA THR A 103 -0.35 3.72 10.56
C THR A 103 -1.27 2.68 9.93
N ASN A 104 -2.32 3.14 9.26
CA ASN A 104 -3.42 2.29 8.80
C ASN A 104 -3.78 2.55 7.33
N GLY A 105 -2.91 3.24 6.57
CA GLY A 105 -3.14 3.60 5.16
C GLY A 105 -3.51 2.41 4.29
N ARG A 106 -2.76 1.31 4.44
CA ARG A 106 -2.99 0.05 3.71
C ARG A 106 -4.42 -0.46 3.93
N LYS A 107 -4.74 -0.82 5.18
CA LYS A 107 -6.02 -1.42 5.56
C LYS A 107 -7.23 -0.51 5.33
N LEU A 108 -7.09 0.79 5.59
CA LEU A 108 -8.23 1.72 5.56
C LEU A 108 -8.51 2.30 4.17
N PHE A 109 -7.56 2.26 3.24
CA PHE A 109 -7.70 2.94 1.95
C PHE A 109 -7.22 2.08 0.77
N ILE A 110 -6.00 1.54 0.83
CA ILE A 110 -5.38 0.87 -0.31
C ILE A 110 -6.03 -0.48 -0.60
N ASP A 111 -6.36 -1.27 0.43
CA ASP A 111 -6.94 -2.61 0.23
C ASP A 111 -8.31 -2.54 -0.46
N ASP A 112 -9.21 -1.70 0.03
CA ASP A 112 -10.53 -1.49 -0.58
C ASP A 112 -10.41 -0.93 -2.02
N PHE A 113 -9.46 -0.04 -2.26
CA PHE A 113 -9.21 0.50 -3.58
C PHE A 113 -8.68 -0.58 -4.56
N ASN A 114 -7.73 -1.41 -4.12
CA ASN A 114 -7.19 -2.51 -4.92
C ASN A 114 -8.23 -3.61 -5.17
N GLU A 115 -9.09 -3.91 -4.20
CA GLU A 115 -10.20 -4.84 -4.38
C GLU A 115 -11.18 -4.34 -5.46
N LYS A 116 -11.54 -3.05 -5.40
CA LYS A 116 -12.37 -2.40 -6.43
C LYS A 116 -11.70 -2.37 -7.80
N PHE A 117 -10.37 -2.17 -7.83
CA PHE A 117 -9.59 -2.28 -9.06
C PHE A 117 -9.74 -3.68 -9.65
N ILE A 118 -9.51 -4.74 -8.86
CA ILE A 118 -9.61 -6.13 -9.31
C ILE A 118 -11.01 -6.44 -9.84
N LEU A 119 -12.07 -6.04 -9.12
CA LEU A 119 -13.45 -6.27 -9.55
C LEU A 119 -13.75 -5.62 -10.91
N ARG A 120 -13.28 -4.38 -11.12
CA ARG A 120 -13.47 -3.66 -12.38
C ARG A 120 -12.63 -4.24 -13.52
N GLU A 121 -11.44 -4.73 -13.22
CA GLU A 121 -10.50 -5.23 -14.22
C GLU A 121 -10.79 -6.68 -14.63
N SER A 122 -11.38 -7.47 -13.73
CA SER A 122 -11.75 -8.87 -13.93
C SER A 122 -12.51 -9.16 -15.24
N PRO A 123 -13.60 -8.45 -15.60
CA PRO A 123 -14.29 -8.71 -16.87
C PRO A 123 -13.43 -8.41 -18.11
N ARG A 124 -12.53 -7.42 -18.02
CA ARG A 124 -11.61 -7.09 -19.14
C ARG A 124 -10.56 -8.17 -19.31
N ILE A 125 -10.02 -8.67 -18.20
CA ILE A 125 -9.08 -9.80 -18.21
C ILE A 125 -9.77 -11.04 -18.75
N LYS A 126 -10.99 -11.34 -18.30
CA LYS A 126 -11.76 -12.49 -18.79
C LYS A 126 -11.95 -12.42 -20.31
N GLN A 127 -12.43 -11.29 -20.82
CA GLN A 127 -12.60 -11.07 -22.26
C GLN A 127 -11.28 -11.22 -23.02
N LEU A 128 -10.21 -10.58 -22.54
CA LEU A 128 -8.89 -10.68 -23.14
C LEU A 128 -8.41 -12.14 -23.22
N LEU A 129 -8.57 -12.92 -22.16
CA LEU A 129 -8.13 -14.32 -22.16
C LEU A 129 -9.01 -15.20 -23.06
N ASP A 130 -10.30 -14.90 -23.18
CA ASP A 130 -11.21 -15.58 -24.11
C ASP A 130 -10.81 -15.33 -25.58
N ASP A 131 -10.42 -14.10 -25.93
CA ASP A 131 -9.92 -13.77 -27.28
C ASP A 131 -8.66 -14.58 -27.64
N TYR A 132 -7.82 -14.86 -26.64
CA TYR A 132 -6.62 -15.69 -26.77
C TYR A 132 -6.89 -17.20 -26.58
N LYS A 133 -8.14 -17.60 -26.35
CA LYS A 133 -8.58 -18.99 -26.09
C LYS A 133 -7.87 -19.61 -24.89
N ILE A 134 -7.72 -18.86 -23.81
CA ILE A 134 -7.09 -19.30 -22.57
C ILE A 134 -8.17 -19.52 -21.50
N PRO A 135 -8.42 -20.77 -21.09
CA PRO A 135 -9.39 -21.05 -20.04
C PRO A 135 -8.88 -20.50 -18.70
N CYS A 136 -9.73 -19.78 -17.99
CA CYS A 136 -9.43 -19.22 -16.68
C CYS A 136 -10.67 -19.24 -15.77
N ASN A 137 -10.44 -19.42 -14.47
CA ASN A 137 -11.45 -19.24 -13.44
C ASN A 137 -11.27 -17.87 -12.72
N THR A 138 -12.16 -17.57 -11.78
CA THR A 138 -12.14 -16.32 -11.02
C THR A 138 -10.86 -16.09 -10.25
N ASP A 139 -10.30 -17.13 -9.61
CA ASP A 139 -9.09 -17.02 -8.79
C ASP A 139 -7.87 -16.71 -9.65
N GLN A 140 -7.79 -17.32 -10.84
CA GLN A 140 -6.74 -17.03 -11.81
C GLN A 140 -6.86 -15.60 -12.34
N ILE A 141 -8.08 -15.12 -12.61
CA ILE A 141 -8.32 -13.74 -13.03
C ILE A 141 -7.87 -12.75 -11.95
N GLN A 142 -8.21 -13.01 -10.69
CA GLN A 142 -7.78 -12.18 -9.56
C GLN A 142 -6.25 -12.17 -9.43
N ALA A 143 -5.60 -13.33 -9.54
CA ALA A 143 -4.14 -13.43 -9.52
C ALA A 143 -3.48 -12.68 -10.68
N ILE A 144 -4.09 -12.70 -11.87
CA ILE A 144 -3.61 -11.97 -13.06
C ILE A 144 -3.80 -10.46 -12.89
N ALA A 145 -4.93 -10.04 -12.31
CA ALA A 145 -5.28 -8.64 -12.07
C ALA A 145 -4.36 -7.97 -11.04
N SER A 146 -3.94 -8.71 -10.01
CA SER A 146 -3.03 -8.21 -8.98
C SER A 146 -1.72 -7.71 -9.60
N ASP A 147 -1.35 -6.47 -9.32
CA ASP A 147 -0.15 -5.82 -9.85
C ASP A 147 0.83 -5.46 -8.72
N GLU A 148 0.98 -6.40 -7.80
CA GLU A 148 1.92 -6.30 -6.70
C GLU A 148 3.36 -6.50 -7.19
N ASN A 149 4.34 -5.85 -6.56
CA ASN A 149 5.73 -5.97 -6.99
C ASN A 149 6.23 -7.42 -6.96
N ASN A 150 5.79 -8.17 -5.95
CA ASN A 150 6.12 -9.58 -5.76
C ASN A 150 4.81 -10.34 -5.50
N THR A 151 4.55 -11.38 -6.28
CA THR A 151 3.37 -12.23 -6.11
C THR A 151 3.79 -13.69 -6.02
N LEU A 152 3.37 -14.39 -4.96
CA LEU A 152 3.54 -15.83 -4.82
C LEU A 152 2.24 -16.54 -5.18
N LEU A 153 2.23 -17.27 -6.29
CA LEU A 153 1.10 -18.11 -6.69
C LEU A 153 1.27 -19.53 -6.15
N VAL A 154 0.55 -19.85 -5.07
CA VAL A 154 0.52 -21.21 -4.51
C VAL A 154 -0.69 -21.95 -5.06
N ALA A 155 -0.45 -23.03 -5.80
CA ALA A 155 -1.54 -23.85 -6.33
C ALA A 155 -1.12 -25.32 -6.50
N GLY A 156 -2.08 -26.24 -6.35
CA GLY A 156 -1.85 -27.69 -6.48
C GLY A 156 -1.36 -28.13 -7.87
N ALA A 157 -1.00 -29.39 -8.01
CA ALA A 157 -0.72 -29.97 -9.32
C ALA A 157 -2.01 -29.93 -10.18
N GLY A 158 -1.88 -29.64 -11.48
CA GLY A 158 -3.01 -29.60 -12.41
C GLY A 158 -3.97 -28.41 -12.28
N THR A 159 -3.75 -27.47 -11.35
CA THR A 159 -4.66 -26.31 -11.13
C THR A 159 -4.43 -25.15 -12.09
N GLY A 160 -3.64 -25.35 -13.16
CA GLY A 160 -3.43 -24.32 -14.20
C GLY A 160 -2.41 -23.24 -13.87
N LYS A 161 -1.38 -23.51 -13.05
CA LYS A 161 -0.28 -22.54 -12.78
C LYS A 161 0.34 -21.95 -14.04
N THR A 162 0.71 -22.81 -14.99
CA THR A 162 1.27 -22.39 -16.29
C THR A 162 0.28 -21.53 -17.07
N THR A 163 -1.02 -21.86 -17.01
CA THR A 163 -2.09 -21.08 -17.64
C THR A 163 -2.22 -19.70 -17.01
N THR A 164 -2.12 -19.59 -15.69
CA THR A 164 -2.13 -18.31 -14.98
C THR A 164 -0.93 -17.45 -15.36
N ILE A 165 0.27 -18.04 -15.47
CA ILE A 165 1.49 -17.34 -15.92
C ILE A 165 1.32 -16.80 -17.34
N LEU A 166 0.85 -17.64 -18.27
CA LEU A 166 0.59 -17.21 -19.65
C LEU A 166 -0.44 -16.07 -19.71
N GLY A 167 -1.53 -16.19 -18.93
CA GLY A 167 -2.53 -15.14 -18.83
C GLY A 167 -1.98 -13.84 -18.25
N LYS A 168 -1.08 -13.90 -17.26
CA LYS A 168 -0.40 -12.73 -16.70
C LYS A 168 0.49 -12.05 -17.74
N ILE A 169 1.26 -12.82 -18.52
CA ILE A 169 2.09 -12.28 -19.61
C ILE A 169 1.23 -11.53 -20.63
N ILE A 170 0.12 -12.14 -21.06
CA ILE A 170 -0.83 -11.49 -21.99
C ILE A 170 -1.41 -10.21 -21.42
N TYR A 171 -1.81 -10.24 -20.16
CA TYR A 171 -2.31 -9.07 -19.46
C TYR A 171 -1.26 -7.95 -19.41
N LEU A 172 -0.02 -8.26 -19.04
CA LEU A 172 1.06 -7.27 -18.96
C LEU A 172 1.32 -6.60 -20.31
N ILE A 173 1.40 -7.38 -21.39
CA ILE A 173 1.67 -6.86 -22.74
C ILE A 173 0.47 -6.06 -23.27
N LYS A 174 -0.72 -6.68 -23.28
CA LYS A 174 -1.88 -6.11 -23.99
C LYS A 174 -2.57 -5.04 -23.19
N ARG A 175 -2.65 -5.19 -21.87
CA ARG A 175 -3.38 -4.31 -20.98
C ARG A 175 -2.48 -3.33 -20.22
N ALA A 176 -1.40 -3.79 -19.59
CA ALA A 176 -0.46 -2.93 -18.86
C ALA A 176 0.57 -2.23 -19.78
N LYS A 177 0.61 -2.58 -21.07
CA LYS A 177 1.49 -1.99 -22.09
C LYS A 177 2.98 -2.14 -21.79
N ILE A 178 3.36 -3.21 -21.11
CA ILE A 178 4.76 -3.60 -20.89
C ILE A 178 5.30 -4.19 -22.19
N ALA A 179 6.50 -3.77 -22.61
CA ALA A 179 7.12 -4.30 -23.81
C ALA A 179 7.53 -5.77 -23.57
N PRO A 180 7.36 -6.68 -24.54
CA PRO A 180 7.73 -8.09 -24.38
C PRO A 180 9.18 -8.31 -23.92
N GLN A 181 10.10 -7.42 -24.31
CA GLN A 181 11.51 -7.47 -23.96
C GLN A 181 11.80 -7.10 -22.49
N GLU A 182 10.82 -6.51 -21.80
CA GLU A 182 10.90 -6.23 -20.36
C GLU A 182 10.43 -7.43 -19.52
N ILE A 183 10.01 -8.53 -20.16
CA ILE A 183 9.50 -9.73 -19.50
C ILE A 183 10.52 -10.87 -19.63
N LEU A 184 11.02 -11.32 -18.47
CA LEU A 184 11.86 -12.51 -18.34
C LEU A 184 11.09 -13.61 -17.60
N VAL A 185 11.08 -14.81 -18.19
CA VAL A 185 10.49 -16.01 -17.59
C VAL A 185 11.59 -17.03 -17.32
N LEU A 186 11.72 -17.43 -16.05
CA LEU A 186 12.71 -18.41 -15.62
C LEU A 186 12.06 -19.70 -15.11
N SER A 187 12.66 -20.84 -15.44
CA SER A 187 12.27 -22.15 -14.92
C SER A 187 13.49 -23.02 -14.58
N PHE A 188 13.30 -24.03 -13.73
CA PHE A 188 14.36 -25.00 -13.43
C PHE A 188 14.50 -26.09 -14.48
N THR A 189 13.44 -26.39 -15.25
CA THR A 189 13.42 -27.50 -16.21
C THR A 189 13.35 -26.99 -17.64
N GLY A 190 14.15 -27.58 -18.54
CA GLY A 190 14.11 -27.27 -19.98
C GLY A 190 12.75 -27.57 -20.61
N ASN A 191 12.10 -28.67 -20.20
CA ASN A 191 10.77 -29.02 -20.72
C ASN A 191 9.73 -27.93 -20.45
N ALA A 192 9.76 -27.28 -19.27
CA ALA A 192 8.83 -26.19 -18.97
C ALA A 192 9.13 -24.93 -19.78
N VAL A 193 10.41 -24.67 -20.08
CA VAL A 193 10.82 -23.56 -20.96
C VAL A 193 10.28 -23.77 -22.37
N GLU A 194 10.50 -24.96 -22.95
CA GLU A 194 10.04 -25.27 -24.31
C GLU A 194 8.51 -25.26 -24.39
N GLU A 195 7.80 -25.84 -23.42
CA GLU A 195 6.33 -25.78 -23.35
C GLU A 195 5.80 -24.33 -23.32
N LEU A 196 6.44 -23.45 -22.53
CA LEU A 196 6.03 -22.05 -22.45
C LEU A 196 6.34 -21.28 -23.74
N LYS A 197 7.49 -21.56 -24.37
CA LYS A 197 7.84 -20.97 -25.68
C LYS A 197 6.84 -21.34 -26.75
N GLU A 198 6.49 -22.61 -26.87
CA GLU A 198 5.50 -23.10 -27.84
C GLU A 198 4.16 -22.40 -27.62
N ARG A 199 3.66 -22.38 -26.37
CA ARG A 199 2.40 -21.72 -26.02
C ARG A 199 2.41 -20.22 -26.29
N ILE A 200 3.53 -19.54 -26.07
CA ILE A 200 3.64 -18.11 -26.37
C ILE A 200 3.70 -17.88 -27.87
N ALA A 201 4.48 -18.68 -28.62
CA ALA A 201 4.60 -18.57 -30.07
C ALA A 201 3.26 -18.76 -30.80
N GLU A 202 2.40 -19.65 -30.30
CA GLU A 202 1.03 -19.83 -30.81
C GLU A 202 0.13 -18.58 -30.66
N LYS A 203 0.43 -17.73 -29.67
CA LYS A 203 -0.41 -16.59 -29.29
C LYS A 203 0.17 -15.25 -29.73
N PHE A 204 1.49 -15.18 -29.84
CA PHE A 204 2.25 -13.97 -30.12
C PHE A 204 3.23 -14.23 -31.26
N SER A 205 2.86 -13.82 -32.46
CA SER A 205 3.79 -13.84 -33.59
C SER A 205 4.73 -12.64 -33.50
N GLY A 206 6.03 -12.89 -33.30
CA GLY A 206 7.08 -11.86 -33.38
C GLY A 206 7.46 -11.15 -32.07
N ASP A 207 6.79 -11.46 -30.95
CA ASP A 207 7.15 -10.89 -29.65
C ASP A 207 8.36 -11.64 -29.05
N LYS A 208 9.45 -10.91 -28.79
CA LYS A 208 10.66 -11.46 -28.15
C LYS A 208 10.52 -11.42 -26.63
N ILE A 209 9.84 -12.42 -26.08
CA ILE A 209 9.84 -12.69 -24.63
C ILE A 209 11.00 -13.64 -24.33
N GLU A 210 11.82 -13.30 -23.33
CA GLU A 210 12.93 -14.15 -22.93
C GLU A 210 12.45 -15.24 -21.97
N ILE A 211 12.58 -16.51 -22.37
CA ILE A 211 12.16 -17.67 -21.59
C ILE A 211 13.34 -18.63 -21.50
N LEU A 212 13.91 -18.75 -20.30
CA LEU A 212 15.18 -19.42 -20.08
C LEU A 212 15.12 -20.35 -18.88
N THR A 213 16.09 -21.27 -18.82
CA THR A 213 16.38 -21.96 -17.56
C THR A 213 17.28 -21.10 -16.69
N PHE A 214 17.28 -21.33 -15.38
CA PHE A 214 18.23 -20.67 -14.47
C PHE A 214 19.69 -20.86 -14.91
N HIS A 215 20.07 -22.04 -15.40
CA HIS A 215 21.43 -22.33 -15.87
C HIS A 215 21.81 -21.63 -17.18
N SER A 216 20.83 -21.21 -17.99
CA SER A 216 21.09 -20.51 -19.25
C SER A 216 21.16 -19.00 -19.08
N PHE A 217 20.58 -18.48 -17.98
CA PHE A 217 20.56 -17.06 -17.69
C PHE A 217 21.83 -16.57 -16.97
N GLY A 218 22.47 -17.44 -16.17
CA GLY A 218 23.65 -17.13 -15.36
C GLY A 218 24.84 -18.02 -15.64
#